data_AF-A0A1W9SI67-F1
#
_entry.id   AF-A0A1W9SI67-F1
#
_cell.length_a   1.000
_cell.length_b   1.000
_cell.length_c   1.000
_cell.angle_alpha   90.00
_cell.angle_beta   90.00
_cell.angle_gamma   90.00
#
_symmetry.space_group_name_H-M   'P 1'
#
loop_
_entity.id
_entity.type
_entity.pdbx_description
1 polymer ?
#
loop_
_entity_poly.entity_id
_entity_poly.type
_entity_poly.pdbx_seq_one_letter_code
_entity_poly.pdbx_strand_id
1 'polypeptide(L)'
;IAVFQVIIYAGAIMVLIIYFLMLLDVKSQDFKKTYSSLFKFGGPVLVILTLLFVYKLYRVLSGQGDVFLEMSSSVNPRVLPESFGSIKAFSEVLLTKYMFAFEFVSTLLFAAIVAVISIVQLDWKGRKNE
;
A
#
# COMPACT_ATOMS: atom_id res chain seq x y z
N ILE A 1 -5.58 13.93 2.90
CA ILE A 1 -4.86 12.65 2.62
C ILE A 1 -3.44 12.68 3.18
N ALA A 2 -2.64 13.73 2.94
CA ALA A 2 -1.25 13.82 3.44
C ALA A 2 -1.10 13.50 4.94
N VAL A 3 -1.98 14.03 5.79
CA VAL A 3 -1.96 13.74 7.25
C VAL A 3 -2.18 12.24 7.54
N PHE A 4 -3.12 11.58 6.86
CA PHE A 4 -3.33 10.13 7.00
C PHE A 4 -2.11 9.32 6.54
N GLN A 5 -1.39 9.80 5.52
CA GLN A 5 -0.16 9.16 5.06
C GLN A 5 0.89 9.12 6.19
N VAL A 6 1.06 10.24 6.89
CA VAL A 6 2.01 10.33 7.99
C VAL A 6 1.55 9.46 9.16
N ILE A 7 0.29 9.55 9.58
CA ILE A 7 -0.20 8.82 10.76
C ILE A 7 -0.20 7.30 10.52
N ILE A 8 -0.74 6.83 9.39
CA ILE A 8 -0.95 5.40 9.14
C ILE A 8 0.32 4.76 8.56
N TYR A 9 0.83 5.31 7.46
CA TYR A 9 1.94 4.67 6.76
C TYR A 9 3.23 4.90 7.53
N ALA A 10 3.61 6.15 7.80
CA ALA A 10 4.86 6.42 8.50
C ALA A 10 4.76 6.06 10.00
N GLY A 11 3.65 6.38 10.67
CA GLY A 11 3.51 6.23 12.11
C GLY A 11 3.24 4.81 12.59
N ALA A 12 2.36 4.05 11.93
CA ALA A 12 2.00 2.70 12.35
C ALA A 12 2.73 1.62 11.55
N ILE A 13 2.61 1.64 10.23
CA ILE A 13 3.08 0.54 9.37
C ILE A 13 4.61 0.50 9.32
N MET A 14 5.26 1.63 9.00
CA MET A 14 6.72 1.69 8.87
C MET A 14 7.42 1.41 10.21
N VAL A 15 6.90 1.93 11.32
CA VAL A 15 7.46 1.65 12.65
C VAL A 15 7.37 0.17 13.00
N LEU A 16 6.23 -0.49 12.73
CA LEU A 16 6.09 -1.94 12.92
C LEU A 16 7.07 -2.73 12.06
N ILE A 17 7.22 -2.36 10.79
CA ILE A 17 8.18 -3.01 9.88
C ILE A 17 9.61 -2.84 10.40
N ILE A 18 10.01 -1.62 10.79
CA ILE A 18 11.36 -1.37 11.30
C ILE A 18 11.61 -2.16 12.58
N TYR A 19 10.62 -2.21 13.49
CA TYR A 19 10.73 -3.01 14.71
C TYR A 19 10.94 -4.50 14.38
N PHE A 20 10.15 -5.04 13.46
CA PHE A 20 10.29 -6.43 13.02
C PHE A 20 11.64 -6.69 12.34
N LEU A 21 12.11 -5.77 11.50
CA LEU A 21 13.41 -5.86 10.84
C LEU A 21 14.57 -5.79 11.84
N MET A 22 14.46 -5.01 12.92
CA MET A 22 15.46 -4.96 13.98
C MET A 22 15.54 -6.27 14.77
N LEU A 23 14.41 -6.94 14.96
CA LEU A 23 14.36 -8.26 15.60
C LEU A 23 14.85 -9.38 14.68
N LEU A 24 14.92 -9.15 13.37
CA LEU A 24 15.38 -10.13 12.39
C LEU A 24 16.92 -10.17 12.36
N ASP A 25 17.50 -11.23 12.90
CA ASP A 25 18.93 -11.51 12.75
C ASP A 25 19.21 -12.14 11.35
N VAL A 26 19.72 -11.34 10.42
CA VAL A 26 20.02 -11.78 9.05
C VAL A 26 21.45 -12.35 9.00
N LYS A 27 21.62 -13.66 9.19
CA LYS A 27 22.91 -14.34 8.98
C LYS A 27 23.25 -14.41 7.48
N SER A 28 24.02 -13.43 7.01
CA SER A 28 24.46 -13.31 5.63
C SER A 28 25.73 -14.12 5.36
N GLN A 29 25.62 -15.38 4.92
CA GLN A 29 26.77 -16.12 4.36
C GLN A 29 26.62 -16.57 2.89
N ASP A 30 25.46 -16.39 2.26
CA ASP A 30 25.20 -16.88 0.89
C ASP A 30 24.94 -15.81 -0.18
N PHE A 31 25.22 -14.53 0.09
CA PHE A 31 24.86 -13.42 -0.81
C PHE A 31 25.51 -13.45 -2.20
N LYS A 32 26.64 -14.16 -2.39
CA LYS A 32 27.35 -14.17 -3.68
C LYS A 32 26.76 -15.12 -4.74
N LYS A 33 26.13 -16.23 -4.35
CA LYS A 33 25.54 -17.19 -5.32
C LYS A 33 24.17 -16.75 -5.83
N THR A 34 23.35 -16.14 -4.97
CA THR A 34 21.98 -15.72 -5.30
C THR A 34 21.94 -14.57 -6.31
N TYR A 35 22.94 -13.68 -6.32
CA TYR A 35 23.02 -12.56 -7.26
C TYR A 35 23.04 -12.99 -8.73
N SER A 36 23.69 -14.12 -9.06
CA SER A 36 23.75 -14.65 -10.43
C SER A 36 22.41 -15.20 -10.93
N SER A 37 21.62 -15.82 -10.05
CA SER A 37 20.31 -16.38 -10.42
C SER A 37 19.23 -15.29 -10.47
N LEU A 38 19.30 -14.29 -9.59
CA LEU A 38 18.41 -13.13 -9.62
C LEU A 38 18.61 -12.30 -10.89
N PHE A 39 19.82 -12.18 -11.42
CA PHE A 39 20.03 -11.49 -12.70
C PHE A 39 19.44 -12.25 -13.90
N LYS A 40 19.43 -13.59 -13.87
CA LYS A 40 18.87 -14.42 -14.95
C LYS A 40 17.35 -14.25 -15.11
N PHE A 41 16.63 -14.09 -14.00
CA PHE A 41 15.16 -13.89 -14.01
C PHE A 41 14.74 -12.42 -13.84
N GLY A 42 15.52 -11.64 -13.10
CA GLY A 42 15.25 -10.22 -12.84
C GLY A 42 15.63 -9.31 -14.02
N GLY A 43 16.61 -9.68 -14.83
CA GLY A 43 17.00 -8.92 -16.04
C GLY A 43 15.83 -8.74 -17.01
N PRO A 44 15.15 -9.81 -17.45
CA PRO A 44 13.99 -9.71 -18.34
C PRO A 44 12.83 -8.89 -17.73
N VAL A 45 12.54 -9.09 -16.44
CA VAL A 45 11.45 -8.37 -15.74
C VAL A 45 11.74 -6.87 -15.67
N LEU A 46 12.97 -6.48 -15.32
CA LEU A 46 13.36 -5.07 -15.28
C LEU A 46 13.32 -4.42 -16.66
N VAL A 47 13.74 -5.14 -17.71
CA VAL A 47 13.65 -4.67 -19.09
C VAL A 47 12.19 -4.44 -19.49
N ILE A 48 11.31 -5.42 -19.23
CA ILE A 48 9.87 -5.29 -19.53
C ILE A 48 9.25 -4.11 -18.77
N LEU A 49 9.56 -3.96 -17.48
CA LEU A 49 8.98 -2.93 -16.63
C LEU A 49 9.47 -1.52 -17.06
N THR A 50 10.74 -1.41 -17.43
CA THR A 50 11.31 -0.18 -17.98
C THR A 50 10.71 0.15 -19.35
N LEU A 51 10.54 -0.85 -20.22
CA LEU A 51 9.97 -0.67 -21.55
C LEU A 51 8.50 -0.27 -21.48
N LEU A 52 7.73 -0.85 -20.55
CA LEU A 52 6.36 -0.42 -20.24
C LEU A 52 6.31 1.01 -19.72
N PHE A 53 7.23 1.38 -18.82
CA PHE A 53 7.31 2.76 -18.30
C PHE A 53 7.61 3.76 -19.41
N VAL A 54 8.63 3.50 -20.24
CA VAL A 54 9.01 4.34 -21.37
C VAL A 54 7.89 4.41 -22.41
N TYR A 55 7.24 3.30 -22.73
CA TYR A 55 6.10 3.26 -23.64
C TYR A 55 4.95 4.14 -23.12
N LYS A 56 4.58 4.00 -21.84
CA LYS A 56 3.55 4.84 -21.21
C LYS A 56 3.94 6.32 -21.22
N LEU A 57 5.19 6.64 -20.91
CA LEU A 57 5.70 8.01 -20.91
C LEU A 57 5.66 8.62 -22.31
N TYR A 58 6.06 7.85 -23.34
CA TYR A 58 6.01 8.26 -24.73
C TYR A 58 4.56 8.52 -25.19
N ARG A 59 3.60 7.63 -24.87
CA ARG A 59 2.18 7.85 -25.20
C ARG A 59 1.63 9.13 -24.60
N VAL A 60 1.95 9.41 -23.33
CA VAL A 60 1.54 10.64 -22.65
C VAL A 60 2.15 11.88 -23.32
N LEU A 61 3.43 11.85 -23.68
CA LEU A 61 4.13 12.97 -24.32
C LEU A 61 3.71 13.20 -25.78
N SER A 62 3.39 12.16 -26.52
CA SER A 62 3.01 12.25 -27.95
C SER A 62 1.57 12.69 -28.19
N GLY A 63 0.83 13.08 -27.15
CA GLY A 63 -0.56 13.54 -27.27
C GLY A 63 -1.57 12.46 -27.66
N GLN A 64 -1.10 11.22 -27.92
CA GLN A 64 -1.92 10.01 -28.00
C GLN A 64 -2.17 9.51 -26.58
N GLY A 65 -2.85 10.34 -25.79
CA GLY A 65 -3.35 9.93 -24.50
C GLY A 65 -4.08 8.61 -24.63
N ASP A 66 -3.68 7.61 -23.84
CA ASP A 66 -4.54 6.46 -23.59
C ASP A 66 -5.93 6.99 -23.18
N VAL A 67 -6.98 6.18 -23.35
CA VAL A 67 -8.36 6.39 -22.84
C VAL A 67 -8.41 6.87 -21.37
N PHE A 68 -7.31 6.69 -20.62
CA PHE A 68 -7.08 7.23 -19.29
C PHE A 68 -6.95 8.77 -19.22
N LEU A 69 -6.46 9.43 -20.27
CA LEU A 69 -6.44 10.88 -20.33
C LEU A 69 -7.85 11.46 -20.52
N GLU A 70 -8.73 10.83 -21.31
CA GLU A 70 -10.15 11.26 -21.39
C GLU A 70 -10.83 11.24 -20.02
N MET A 71 -10.50 10.27 -19.16
CA MET A 71 -11.00 10.20 -17.78
C MET A 71 -10.36 11.25 -16.85
N SER A 72 -9.20 11.80 -17.21
CA SER A 72 -8.53 12.89 -16.47
C SER A 72 -8.86 14.29 -17.01
N SER A 73 -9.23 14.40 -18.29
CA SER A 73 -9.63 15.64 -18.96
C SER A 73 -10.98 16.16 -18.47
N SER A 74 -11.80 15.31 -17.85
CA SER A 74 -13.04 15.72 -17.19
C SER A 74 -12.81 16.47 -15.87
N VAL A 75 -11.59 16.49 -15.35
CA VAL A 75 -11.25 17.22 -14.12
C VAL A 75 -10.51 18.49 -14.51
N ASN A 76 -11.27 19.53 -14.87
CA ASN A 76 -10.73 20.87 -15.03
C ASN A 76 -10.27 21.36 -13.64
N PRO A 77 -8.96 21.51 -13.36
CA PRO A 77 -8.48 21.88 -12.02
C PRO A 77 -8.91 23.29 -11.59
N ARG A 78 -9.48 24.06 -12.53
CA ARG A 78 -9.90 25.46 -12.34
C ARG A 78 -11.25 25.59 -11.62
N VAL A 79 -12.00 24.50 -11.44
CA VAL A 79 -13.32 24.51 -10.77
C VAL A 79 -13.34 23.44 -9.69
N LEU A 80 -12.53 23.61 -8.65
CA LEU A 80 -12.67 22.80 -7.44
C LEU A 80 -13.85 23.34 -6.63
N PRO A 81 -14.81 22.50 -6.21
CA PRO A 81 -15.86 22.92 -5.28
C PRO A 81 -15.23 23.51 -4.02
N GLU A 82 -15.86 24.51 -3.39
CA GLU A 82 -15.37 25.07 -2.12
C GLU A 82 -15.27 24.02 -0.99
N SER A 83 -15.99 22.92 -1.13
CA SER A 83 -15.94 21.77 -0.21
C SER A 83 -14.77 20.81 -0.47
N PHE A 84 -13.96 21.02 -1.51
CA PHE A 84 -12.85 20.15 -1.87
C PHE A 84 -11.78 20.16 -0.77
N GLY A 85 -11.44 18.97 -0.25
CA GLY A 85 -10.51 18.82 0.86
C GLY A 85 -11.14 19.01 2.25
N SER A 86 -12.44 19.31 2.34
CA SER A 86 -13.16 19.39 3.63
C SER A 86 -13.36 18.00 4.22
N ILE A 87 -13.05 17.85 5.52
CA ILE A 87 -13.30 16.62 6.29
C ILE A 87 -14.80 16.33 6.31
N LYS A 88 -15.65 17.36 6.40
CA LYS A 88 -17.12 17.19 6.47
C LYS A 88 -17.66 16.51 5.21
N ALA A 89 -17.26 17.00 4.03
CA ALA A 89 -17.69 16.43 2.75
C ALA A 89 -17.17 15.00 2.55
N PHE A 90 -15.94 14.72 2.99
CA PHE A 90 -15.38 13.37 2.95
C PHE A 90 -16.16 12.40 3.85
N SER A 91 -16.41 12.78 5.11
CA SER A 91 -17.14 11.95 6.06
C SER A 91 -18.58 11.69 5.65
N GLU A 92 -19.24 12.69 5.04
CA GLU A 92 -20.60 12.54 4.53
C GLU A 92 -20.67 11.46 3.45
N VAL A 93 -19.77 11.50 2.46
CA VAL A 93 -19.73 10.48 1.39
C VAL A 93 -19.34 9.10 1.94
N LEU A 94 -18.40 9.05 2.88
CA LEU A 94 -17.97 7.80 3.51
C LEU A 94 -19.10 7.11 4.26
N LEU A 95 -19.87 7.87 5.05
CA LEU A 95 -20.93 7.34 5.91
C LEU A 95 -22.27 7.13 5.21
N THR A 96 -22.51 7.80 4.08
CA THR A 96 -23.75 7.64 3.31
C THR A 96 -23.55 6.66 2.16
N LYS A 97 -22.70 7.01 1.19
CA LYS A 97 -22.51 6.23 -0.04
C LYS A 97 -21.68 4.97 0.18
N TYR A 98 -20.67 5.03 1.06
CA TYR A 98 -19.77 3.92 1.33
C TYR A 98 -19.99 3.26 2.69
N MET A 99 -21.20 3.39 3.26
CA MET A 99 -21.55 2.84 4.57
C MET A 99 -21.20 1.35 4.71
N PHE A 100 -21.53 0.53 3.71
CA PHE A 100 -21.21 -0.91 3.71
C PHE A 100 -19.71 -1.19 3.67
N ALA A 101 -18.95 -0.43 2.87
CA ALA A 101 -17.50 -0.59 2.82
C ALA A 101 -16.85 -0.18 4.14
N PHE A 102 -17.36 0.87 4.80
CA PHE A 102 -16.91 1.31 6.11
C PHE A 102 -17.16 0.22 7.18
N GLU A 103 -18.35 -0.37 7.20
CA GLU A 103 -18.70 -1.43 8.14
C GLU A 103 -17.83 -2.69 7.95
N PHE A 104 -17.58 -3.04 6.68
CA PHE A 104 -16.71 -4.17 6.36
C PHE A 104 -15.28 -3.95 6.83
N VAL A 105 -14.72 -2.75 6.63
CA VAL A 105 -13.38 -2.40 7.11
C VAL A 105 -13.33 -2.38 8.65
N SER A 106 -14.37 -1.88 9.31
CA SER A 106 -14.47 -1.91 10.78
C SER A 106 -14.41 -3.35 11.32
N THR A 107 -15.21 -4.25 10.72
CA THR A 107 -15.22 -5.68 11.08
C THR A 107 -13.88 -6.35 10.78
N LEU A 108 -13.24 -6.01 9.65
CA LEU A 108 -11.93 -6.50 9.26
C LEU A 108 -10.85 -6.10 10.28
N LEU A 109 -10.85 -4.84 10.72
CA LEU A 109 -9.91 -4.33 11.73
C LEU A 109 -10.15 -5.01 13.08
N PHE A 110 -11.40 -5.21 13.49
CA PHE A 110 -11.74 -5.95 14.70
C PHE A 110 -11.24 -7.40 14.63
N ALA A 111 -11.50 -8.10 13.53
CA ALA A 111 -11.03 -9.46 13.31
C ALA A 111 -9.49 -9.54 13.32
N ALA A 112 -8.80 -8.57 12.74
CA ALA A 112 -7.34 -8.49 12.76
C ALA A 112 -6.79 -8.38 14.19
N ILE A 113 -7.39 -7.53 15.03
CA ILE A 113 -7.00 -7.39 16.45
C ILE A 113 -7.21 -8.71 17.19
N VAL A 114 -8.38 -9.35 17.02
CA VAL A 114 -8.68 -10.65 17.64
C VAL A 114 -7.68 -11.73 17.18
N ALA A 115 -7.35 -11.77 15.89
CA ALA A 115 -6.39 -12.71 15.33
C ALA A 115 -4.98 -12.53 15.93
N VAL A 116 -4.50 -11.28 16.02
CA VAL A 116 -3.19 -10.98 16.63
C VAL A 116 -3.16 -11.39 18.10
N ILE A 117 -4.20 -11.05 18.88
CA ILE A 117 -4.29 -11.43 20.30
C ILE A 117 -4.29 -12.95 20.45
N SER A 118 -5.05 -13.66 19.61
CA SER A 118 -5.14 -15.12 19.65
C SER A 118 -3.79 -15.79 19.38
N ILE A 119 -3.04 -15.30 18.38
CA ILE A 119 -1.70 -15.80 18.06
C ILE A 119 -0.73 -15.59 19.24
N VAL A 120 -0.73 -14.39 19.83
CA VAL A 120 0.16 -14.07 20.97
C VAL A 120 -0.16 -14.91 22.20
N GLN A 121 -1.44 -15.16 22.48
CA GLN A 121 -1.86 -15.99 23.62
C GLN A 121 -1.56 -17.48 23.42
N LEU A 122 -1.68 -17.99 22.20
CA LEU A 122 -1.34 -19.38 21.88
C LEU A 122 0.14 -19.68 22.13
N ASP A 123 1.04 -18.76 21.73
CA ASP A 123 2.48 -18.88 21.99
C ASP A 123 2.79 -18.95 23.51
N TRP A 124 2.10 -18.12 24.30
CA TRP A 124 2.33 -18.08 25.74
C TRP A 124 1.83 -19.34 26.47
N LYS A 125 0.73 -19.93 26.01
CA LYS A 125 0.17 -21.15 26.63
C LYS A 125 0.99 -22.41 26.30
N GLY A 126 1.63 -22.47 25.13
CA GLY A 126 2.56 -23.56 24.77
C GLY A 126 3.74 -23.67 25.74
N ARG A 127 4.33 -22.53 26.12
CA ARG A 127 5.49 -22.47 27.04
C ARG A 127 5.20 -22.77 28.51
N LYS A 128 3.92 -22.87 28.91
CA LYS A 128 3.54 -23.23 30.29
C LYS A 128 3.30 -24.73 30.48
N ASN A 129 3.22 -25.48 29.39
CA ASN A 129 2.90 -26.91 29.41
C ASN A 129 4.13 -27.79 29.08
N GLU A 130 5.31 -27.17 28.92
CA GLU A 130 6.64 -27.78 28.90
C GLU A 130 7.33 -27.51 30.24
#